data_AF-A0A7V1PV18-F1
#
_entry.id   AF-A0A7V1PV18-F1
#
_cell.length_a   1.000
_cell.length_b   1.000
_cell.length_c   1.000
_cell.angle_alpha   90.00
_cell.angle_beta   90.00
_cell.angle_gamma   90.00
#
_symmetry.space_group_name_H-M   'P 1'
#
loop_
_entity.id
_entity.type
_entity.pdbx_description
1 polymer ?
#
loop_
_entity_poly.entity_id
_entity_poly.type
_entity_poly.pdbx_seq_one_letter_code
_entity_poly.pdbx_strand_id
1 'polypeptide(L)'
;ELYLDSGIRGMERGIVSAGRDPKTGDHRYPRLELTRLTIPRRVYTEAHMDVVAEAVKAVYQNAHKAKGLRMVYEPEYLRFFQARFEKIE
;
A
#
# COMPACT_ATOMS: atom_id res chain seq x y z
N GLU A 1 8.37 2.18 -0.14
CA GLU A 1 9.44 1.45 -0.84
C GLU A 1 9.09 1.23 -2.32
N LEU A 2 8.19 0.32 -2.72
CA LEU A 2 7.92 0.01 -4.14
C LEU A 2 7.81 1.24 -5.09
N TYR A 3 6.95 2.21 -4.77
CA TYR A 3 6.80 3.42 -5.60
C TYR A 3 8.07 4.29 -5.61
N LEU A 4 8.76 4.42 -4.48
CA LEU A 4 9.97 5.23 -4.36
C LEU A 4 11.14 4.62 -5.16
N ASP A 5 11.28 3.28 -5.10
CA ASP A 5 12.42 2.59 -5.69
C ASP A 5 12.23 2.33 -7.20
N SER A 6 10.98 2.18 -7.67
CA SER A 6 10.70 1.70 -9.04
C SER A 6 9.66 2.51 -9.82
N GLY A 7 9.03 3.51 -9.20
CA GLY A 7 7.93 4.28 -9.81
C GLY A 7 6.61 3.50 -9.95
N ILE A 8 6.56 2.23 -9.52
CA ILE A 8 5.36 1.40 -9.62
C ILE A 8 4.40 1.71 -8.47
N ARG A 9 3.17 2.11 -8.82
CA ARG A 9 2.11 2.40 -7.86
C ARG A 9 1.22 1.17 -7.63
N GLY A 10 1.28 0.63 -6.42
CA GLY A 10 0.32 -0.37 -5.92
C GLY A 10 -0.85 0.28 -5.15
N MET A 11 -1.85 -0.54 -4.83
CA MET A 11 -2.96 -0.14 -3.97
C MET A 11 -2.92 -0.95 -2.67
N GLU A 12 -2.88 -0.24 -1.52
CA GLU A 12 -3.09 -0.87 -0.22
C GLU A 12 -4.50 -1.49 -0.18
N ARG A 13 -4.59 -2.75 0.27
CA ARG A 13 -5.82 -3.51 0.51
C ARG A 13 -5.68 -4.22 1.85
N GLY A 14 -5.70 -3.43 2.91
CA GLY A 14 -5.50 -3.87 4.29
C GLY A 14 -6.24 -2.97 5.27
N ILE A 15 -5.63 -2.76 6.44
CA ILE A 15 -6.17 -2.00 7.56
C ILE A 15 -6.62 -0.59 7.18
N VAL A 16 -5.89 0.12 6.31
CA VAL A 16 -6.24 1.50 5.95
C VAL A 16 -7.53 1.49 5.14
N SER A 17 -7.62 0.62 4.14
CA SER A 17 -8.82 0.42 3.32
C SER A 17 -10.02 -0.11 4.10
N ALA A 18 -9.80 -0.87 5.18
CA ALA A 18 -10.88 -1.45 5.99
C ALA A 18 -11.68 -0.41 6.81
N GLY A 19 -11.10 0.76 7.08
CA GLY A 19 -11.74 1.82 7.85
C GLY A 19 -11.79 1.56 9.37
N ARG A 20 -12.58 2.38 10.07
CA ARG A 20 -12.84 2.24 11.51
C ARG A 20 -14.17 1.56 11.77
N ASP A 21 -14.29 0.93 12.93
CA ASP A 21 -15.58 0.51 13.44
C ASP A 21 -16.39 1.75 13.87
N PRO A 22 -17.61 1.97 13.37
CA PRO A 22 -18.40 3.15 13.71
C PRO A 22 -18.90 3.15 15.15
N LYS A 23 -18.90 2.01 15.86
CA LYS A 23 -19.34 1.90 17.26
C LYS A 23 -18.21 2.14 18.24
N THR A 24 -17.01 1.61 17.97
CA THR A 24 -15.87 1.70 18.91
C THR A 24 -14.84 2.75 18.51
N GLY A 25 -14.80 3.14 17.24
CA GLY A 25 -13.74 3.98 16.68
C GLY A 25 -12.43 3.24 16.41
N ASP A 26 -12.33 1.94 16.73
CA ASP A 26 -11.12 1.15 16.50
C ASP A 26 -10.89 0.84 15.03
N HIS A 27 -9.67 0.45 14.69
CA HIS A 27 -9.39 -0.08 13.35
C HIS A 27 -10.14 -1.40 13.13
N ARG A 28 -10.73 -1.55 11.93
CA ARG A 28 -11.11 -2.87 11.45
C ARG A 28 -9.84 -3.58 10.99
N TYR A 29 -9.48 -4.68 11.64
CA TYR A 29 -8.33 -5.50 11.28
C TYR A 29 -8.77 -6.62 10.33
N PRO A 30 -8.59 -6.46 9.01
CA PRO A 30 -8.91 -7.52 8.07
C PRO A 30 -7.93 -8.68 8.24
N ARG A 31 -8.38 -9.89 7.90
CA ARG A 31 -7.51 -11.08 7.89
C ARG A 31 -6.41 -11.03 6.81
N LEU A 32 -6.54 -10.13 5.84
CA LEU A 32 -5.63 -9.94 4.72
C LEU A 32 -5.04 -8.52 4.78
N GLU A 33 -3.71 -8.43 4.84
CA GLU A 33 -2.95 -7.18 4.77
C GLU A 33 -2.09 -7.23 3.50
N LEU A 34 -2.63 -6.71 2.39
CA LEU A 34 -2.06 -6.93 1.06
C LEU A 34 -1.79 -5.63 0.32
N THR A 35 -0.78 -5.68 -0.55
CA THR A 35 -0.57 -4.68 -1.61
C THR A 35 -1.03 -5.28 -2.93
N ARG A 36 -2.02 -4.66 -3.58
CA ARG A 36 -2.58 -5.13 -4.84
C ARG A 36 -1.90 -4.43 -6.03
N LEU A 37 -1.37 -5.21 -6.96
CA LEU A 37 -0.86 -4.76 -8.26
C LEU A 37 -1.92 -5.05 -9.33
N THR A 38 -2.66 -4.02 -9.73
CA THR A 38 -3.74 -4.16 -10.73
C THR A 38 -3.23 -3.81 -12.12
N ILE A 39 -3.47 -4.69 -13.10
CA ILE A 39 -3.01 -4.50 -14.48
C ILE A 39 -4.16 -4.00 -15.37
N PRO A 40 -4.09 -2.76 -15.89
CA PRO A 40 -5.03 -2.25 -16.88
C PRO A 40 -4.94 -3.05 -18.19
N ARG A 41 -6.11 -3.33 -18.79
CA ARG A 41 -6.21 -4.19 -19.97
C ARG A 41 -5.57 -3.52 -21.19
N ARG A 42 -4.64 -4.23 -21.86
CA ARG A 42 -3.96 -3.80 -23.10
C ARG A 42 -3.12 -2.50 -22.98
N VAL A 43 -2.68 -2.15 -21.78
CA VAL A 43 -1.86 -0.93 -21.55
C VAL A 43 -0.38 -1.26 -21.43
N TYR A 44 -0.03 -2.33 -20.72
CA TYR A 44 1.35 -2.70 -20.44
C TYR A 44 1.80 -3.91 -21.27
N THR A 45 3.10 -4.00 -21.47
CA THR A 45 3.79 -5.06 -22.21
C THR A 45 4.47 -6.04 -21.24
N GLU A 46 5.03 -7.12 -21.78
CA GLU A 46 5.84 -8.09 -21.02
C GLU A 46 7.02 -7.42 -20.30
N ALA A 47 7.78 -6.56 -20.99
CA ALA A 47 8.89 -5.83 -20.39
C ALA A 47 8.47 -4.97 -19.17
N HIS A 48 7.25 -4.44 -19.13
CA HIS A 48 6.75 -3.76 -17.95
C HIS A 48 6.52 -4.74 -16.79
N MET A 49 6.12 -5.97 -17.06
CA MET A 49 5.94 -7.00 -16.03
C MET A 49 7.28 -7.48 -15.47
N ASP A 50 8.33 -7.54 -16.29
CA ASP A 50 9.68 -7.86 -15.82
C ASP A 50 10.17 -6.80 -14.82
N VAL A 51 9.97 -5.52 -15.14
CA VAL A 51 10.29 -4.41 -14.22
C VAL A 51 9.50 -4.53 -12.91
N VAL A 52 8.22 -4.89 -12.99
CA VAL A 52 7.39 -5.12 -11.79
C VAL A 52 7.92 -6.29 -10.94
N ALA A 53 8.29 -7.40 -11.57
CA ALA A 53 8.80 -8.58 -10.87
C ALA A 53 10.12 -8.28 -10.15
N GLU A 54 11.07 -7.64 -10.83
CA GLU A 54 12.36 -7.27 -10.22
C GLU A 54 12.20 -6.22 -9.11
N ALA A 55 11.29 -5.25 -9.28
CA ALA A 55 10.98 -4.28 -8.24
C ALA A 55 10.40 -4.92 -6.97
N VAL A 56 9.45 -5.86 -7.12
CA VAL A 56 8.87 -6.59 -5.98
C VAL A 56 9.94 -7.44 -5.28
N LYS A 57 10.79 -8.13 -6.04
CA LYS A 57 11.92 -8.91 -5.51
C LYS A 57 12.90 -8.03 -4.73
N ALA A 58 13.25 -6.86 -5.25
CA ALA A 58 14.15 -5.92 -4.56
C ALA A 58 13.56 -5.41 -3.23
N VAL A 59 12.26 -5.06 -3.22
CA VAL A 59 11.55 -4.68 -1.99
C VAL A 59 11.53 -5.84 -0.99
N TYR A 60 11.26 -7.07 -1.46
CA TYR A 60 11.25 -8.26 -0.61
C TYR A 60 12.62 -8.53 0.02
N GLN A 61 13.71 -8.46 -0.75
CA GLN A 61 15.07 -8.62 -0.24
C GLN A 61 15.45 -7.58 0.81
N ASN A 62 14.87 -6.37 0.73
CA ASN A 62 15.09 -5.28 1.67
C ASN A 62 13.94 -5.09 2.68
N ALA A 63 13.01 -6.04 2.81
CA ALA A 63 11.79 -5.87 3.60
C ALA A 63 12.06 -5.53 5.08
N HIS A 64 13.18 -6.02 5.63
CA HIS A 64 13.62 -5.72 7.01
C HIS A 64 13.96 -4.24 7.24
N LYS A 65 14.20 -3.46 6.18
CA LYS A 65 14.46 -2.01 6.27
C LYS A 65 13.19 -1.18 6.18
N ALA A 66 12.06 -1.78 5.83
CA ALA A 66 10.79 -1.07 5.69
C ALA A 66 10.36 -0.54 7.06
N LYS A 67 10.09 0.77 7.12
CA LYS A 67 9.61 1.42 8.33
C LYS A 67 8.08 1.43 8.37
N GLY A 68 7.53 1.30 9.58
CA GLY A 68 6.10 1.49 9.82
C GLY A 68 5.65 2.92 9.50
N LEU A 69 4.36 3.09 9.29
CA LEU A 69 3.75 4.38 9.00
C LEU A 69 2.78 4.78 10.11
N ARG A 70 2.81 6.07 10.47
CA ARG A 70 1.81 6.70 11.34
C ARG A 70 0.92 7.62 10.51
N MET A 71 -0.38 7.55 10.71
CA MET A 71 -1.33 8.44 10.05
C MET A 71 -1.27 9.82 10.73
N VAL A 72 -1.01 10.88 9.95
CA VAL A 72 -0.94 12.27 10.43
C VAL A 72 -2.18 13.08 10.07
N TYR A 73 -2.96 12.58 9.11
CA TYR A 73 -4.24 13.14 8.73
C TYR A 73 -5.18 12.00 8.35
N GLU A 74 -6.33 11.92 9.02
CA GLU A 74 -7.37 10.92 8.80
C GLU A 74 -8.70 11.61 8.47
N PRO A 75 -9.22 11.46 7.23
CA PRO A 75 -10.57 11.89 6.91
C PRO A 75 -11.61 11.00 7.59
N GLU A 76 -12.77 11.56 7.95
CA GLU A 76 -13.89 10.83 8.56
C GLU A 76 -14.41 9.72 7.62
N TYR A 77 -14.50 10.00 6.32
CA TYR A 77 -15.00 9.08 5.31
C TYR A 77 -13.92 8.72 4.29
N LEU A 78 -13.96 7.46 3.84
CA LEU A 78 -13.09 6.94 2.78
C LEU A 78 -11.60 7.28 2.98
N ARG A 79 -11.12 7.10 4.21
CA ARG A 79 -9.76 7.51 4.64
C ARG A 79 -8.64 7.07 3.70
N PHE A 80 -8.78 5.91 3.04
CA PHE A 80 -7.78 5.38 2.12
C PHE A 80 -7.53 6.24 0.87
N PHE A 81 -8.41 7.18 0.53
CA PHE A 81 -8.18 8.10 -0.59
C PHE A 81 -7.36 9.33 -0.24
N GLN A 82 -7.49 9.86 0.98
CA GLN A 82 -6.98 11.18 1.34
C GLN A 82 -6.11 11.19 2.60
N ALA A 83 -6.01 10.08 3.33
CA ALA A 83 -5.16 9.98 4.50
C ALA A 83 -3.69 10.28 4.14
N ARG A 84 -3.00 10.95 5.07
CA ARG A 84 -1.57 11.23 4.96
C ARG A 84 -0.83 10.51 6.07
N PHE A 85 0.39 10.12 5.77
CA PHE A 85 1.22 9.32 6.65
C PHE A 85 2.64 9.86 6.71
N GLU A 86 3.32 9.56 7.80
CA GLU A 86 4.75 9.75 7.96
C GLU A 86 5.41 8.44 8.42
N LYS A 87 6.73 8.33 8.20
CA LYS A 87 7.51 7.18 8.67
C LYS A 87 7.71 7.29 10.18
N ILE A 88 7.53 6.18 10.88
CA ILE A 88 7.88 6.05 12.30
C ILE A 88 9.41 6.01 12.40
N GLU A 89 9.99 6.59 13.45
CA GLU A 89 11.45 6.57 13.68
C GLU A 89 11.99 5.17 13.96
#